data_AF-W1XK19-F1
#
_entry.id   AF-W1XK19-F1
#
_cell.length_a   1.000
_cell.length_b   1.000
_cell.length_c   1.000
_cell.angle_alpha   90.00
_cell.angle_beta   90.00
_cell.angle_gamma   90.00
#
_symmetry.space_group_name_H-M   'P 1'
#
loop_
_entity.id
_entity.type
_entity.pdbx_description
1 polymer ?
#
loop_
_entity_poly.entity_id
_entity_poly.type
_entity_poly.pdbx_seq_one_letter_code
_entity_poly.pdbx_strand_id
1 'polypeptide(L)' 'FNDTIAKVSEIVEMEGRIFIPPYDDPKVIAGQGTIGLEIMEDLYDVDNVIVPIGGGGLIAGIAVAIKSINPTIRVIGV' A
#
# COMPACT_ATOMS: atom_id res chain seq x y z
N PHE A 1 17.92 0.89 -9.75
CA PHE A 1 16.45 1.08 -9.83
C PHE A 1 16.00 1.37 -11.26
N ASN A 2 16.56 2.39 -11.93
CA ASN A 2 16.20 2.68 -13.32
C ASN A 2 16.51 1.52 -14.29
N ASP A 3 17.66 0.87 -14.12
CA ASP A 3 18.02 -0.32 -14.91
C ASP A 3 17.04 -1.49 -14.72
N THR A 4 16.44 -1.58 -13.54
CA THR A 4 15.44 -2.60 -13.20
C THR A 4 14.15 -2.38 -13.98
N ILE A 5 13.67 -1.14 -14.06
CA ILE A 5 12.46 -0.80 -14.83
C ILE A 5 12.70 -1.02 -16.32
N ALA A 6 13.85 -0.58 -16.84
CA ALA A 6 14.22 -0.82 -18.24
C ALA A 6 14.23 -2.32 -18.58
N LYS A 7 14.80 -3.17 -17.71
CA LYS A 7 14.82 -4.61 -17.94
C LYS A 7 13.43 -5.25 -17.83
N VAL A 8 12.59 -4.77 -16.91
CA VAL A 8 11.20 -5.20 -16.80
C VAL A 8 10.43 -4.89 -18.08
N SER A 9 10.56 -3.67 -18.62
CA SER A 9 9.92 -3.28 -19.88
C SER A 9 10.34 -4.19 -21.04
N GLU A 10 11.64 -4.49 -21.17
CA GLU A 10 12.16 -5.42 -22.19
C GLU A 10 11.53 -6.82 -22.06
N ILE A 11 11.46 -7.37 -20.84
CA ILE A 11 10.87 -8.70 -20.59
C ILE A 11 9.37 -8.70 -20.90
N VAL A 12 8.64 -7.65 -20.51
CA VAL A 12 7.20 -7.50 -20.81
C VAL A 12 6.97 -7.49 -22.32
N GLU A 13 7.78 -6.73 -23.07
CA GLU A 13 7.68 -6.65 -24.53
C GLU A 13 8.06 -7.97 -25.22
N MET A 14 9.17 -8.60 -24.81
CA MET A 14 9.69 -9.80 -25.46
C MET A 14 8.86 -11.05 -25.16
N GLU A 15 8.36 -11.18 -23.94
CA GLU A 15 7.74 -12.42 -23.45
C GLU A 15 6.23 -12.30 -23.20
N GLY A 16 5.65 -11.10 -23.33
CA GLY A 16 4.23 -10.86 -23.09
C GLY A 16 3.81 -11.06 -21.63
N ARG A 17 4.74 -10.89 -20.68
CA ARG A 17 4.46 -11.04 -19.24
C ARG A 17 3.72 -9.82 -18.68
N ILE A 18 3.04 -10.01 -17.55
CA ILE A 18 2.42 -8.91 -16.79
C ILE A 18 3.40 -8.47 -15.71
N PHE A 19 3.75 -7.18 -15.71
CA PHE A 19 4.48 -6.60 -14.59
C PHE A 19 3.52 -6.33 -13.43
N ILE A 20 3.90 -6.78 -12.22
CA ILE A 20 3.16 -6.52 -10.99
C ILE A 20 3.95 -5.46 -10.21
N PRO A 21 3.42 -4.22 -10.08
CA PRO A 21 4.11 -3.17 -9.35
C PRO A 21 4.28 -3.53 -7.87
N PRO A 22 5.39 -3.16 -7.23
CA PRO A 22 5.60 -3.44 -5.81
C PRO A 22 4.76 -2.56 -4.87
N TYR A 23 4.17 -1.46 -5.37
CA TYR A 23 3.34 -0.55 -4.55
C TYR A 23 2.35 0.30 -5.37
N ASP A 24 2.71 0.77 -6.56
CA ASP A 24 1.90 1.69 -7.37
C ASP A 24 0.89 0.95 -8.25
N ASP A 25 0.00 0.21 -7.61
CA ASP A 25 -1.12 -0.48 -8.25
C ASP A 25 -2.33 -0.49 -7.30
N PRO A 26 -3.55 -0.15 -7.77
CA PRO A 26 -4.73 -0.10 -6.90
C PRO A 26 -5.04 -1.40 -6.15
N LYS A 27 -4.76 -2.58 -6.74
CA LYS A 27 -4.99 -3.86 -6.07
C LYS A 27 -3.92 -4.15 -5.03
N VAL A 28 -2.67 -3.78 -5.31
CA VAL A 28 -1.59 -3.88 -4.33
C VAL A 28 -1.89 -3.01 -3.11
N ILE A 29 -2.29 -1.76 -3.33
CA ILE A 29 -2.70 -0.82 -2.28
C ILE A 29 -3.88 -1.36 -1.48
N ALA A 30 -4.93 -1.84 -2.16
CA ALA A 30 -6.10 -2.42 -1.50
C ALA A 30 -5.73 -3.63 -0.63
N GLY A 31 -4.83 -4.49 -1.13
CA GLY A 31 -4.29 -5.62 -0.37
C GLY A 31 -3.57 -5.18 0.89
N GLN A 32 -2.78 -4.09 0.85
CA GLN A 32 -2.13 -3.57 2.06
C GLN A 32 -3.15 -2.99 3.07
N GLY A 33 -4.29 -2.50 2.58
CA GLY A 33 -5.35 -1.95 3.42
C GLY A 33 -6.03 -2.95 4.34
N THR A 34 -5.89 -4.26 4.11
CA THR A 34 -6.44 -5.27 5.02
C THR A 34 -5.84 -5.17 6.41
N ILE A 35 -4.58 -4.77 6.54
CA ILE A 35 -3.93 -4.48 7.83
C ILE A 35 -4.70 -3.37 8.57
N GLY A 36 -5.16 -2.35 7.84
CA GLY A 36 -5.99 -1.29 8.42
C GLY A 36 -7.34 -1.80 8.91
N LEU A 37 -7.93 -2.81 8.26
CA LEU A 37 -9.16 -3.45 8.72
C LEU A 37 -8.93 -4.27 10.00
N GLU A 38 -7.85 -5.04 10.05
CA GLU A 38 -7.44 -5.82 11.24
C GLU A 38 -7.21 -4.91 12.45
N ILE A 39 -6.53 -3.76 12.26
CA ILE A 39 -6.36 -2.76 13.33
C ILE A 39 -7.72 -2.26 13.86
N MET A 40 -8.67 -1.99 12.96
CA MET A 40 -9.99 -1.49 13.38
C MET A 40 -10.86 -2.57 14.05
N GLU A 41 -10.61 -3.84 13.75
CA GLU A 41 -11.24 -4.98 14.42
C GLU A 41 -10.67 -5.19 15.83
N ASP A 42 -9.35 -5.15 15.96
CA ASP A 42 -8.65 -5.46 17.21
C ASP A 42 -8.58 -4.27 18.19
N LEU A 43 -8.47 -3.04 17.69
CA LEU A 43 -8.29 -1.81 18.48
C LEU A 43 -8.95 -0.60 17.82
N TYR A 44 -10.28 -0.58 17.83
CA TYR A 44 -11.10 0.45 17.17
C TYR A 44 -10.85 1.90 17.67
N ASP A 45 -10.41 2.08 18.91
CA ASP A 45 -10.20 3.38 19.56
C ASP A 45 -8.74 3.87 19.54
N VAL A 46 -7.89 3.30 18.66
CA VAL A 46 -6.50 3.74 18.50
C VAL A 46 -6.41 5.23 18.11
N ASP A 47 -5.56 5.99 18.79
CA ASP A 47 -5.35 7.41 18.46
C ASP A 47 -4.44 7.61 17.23
N ASN A 48 -3.43 6.75 17.09
CA ASN A 48 -2.31 6.91 16.15
C ASN A 48 -1.86 5.58 15.56
N VAL A 49 -1.71 5.55 14.24
CA VAL A 49 -1.10 4.44 13.51
C VAL A 49 0.14 4.97 12.77
N ILE A 50 1.30 4.46 13.16
CA ILE A 50 2.59 4.83 12.58
C ILE A 50 2.97 3.80 11.51
N VAL A 51 3.19 4.25 10.27
CA VAL A 51 3.39 3.35 9.12
C VAL A 51 4.69 3.68 8.38
N PRO A 52 5.60 2.70 8.16
CA PRO A 52 6.79 2.95 7.37
C PRO A 52 6.46 3.24 5.90
N ILE A 53 7.17 4.19 5.31
CA ILE A 53 7.02 4.59 3.91
C ILE A 53 8.25 4.19 3.10
N GLY A 54 8.08 3.17 2.26
CA GLY A 54 8.93 2.94 1.09
C GLY A 54 8.35 3.64 -0.14
N GLY A 55 7.71 2.87 -1.03
CA GLY A 55 6.98 3.42 -2.19
C GLY A 55 5.56 3.93 -1.89
N GLY A 56 5.12 3.87 -0.63
CA GLY A 56 3.84 4.44 -0.19
C GLY A 56 2.61 3.52 -0.25
N GLY A 57 2.69 2.35 -0.90
CA GLY A 57 1.54 1.44 -1.04
C GLY A 57 0.94 0.97 0.29
N LEU A 58 1.79 0.71 1.28
CA LEU A 58 1.37 0.29 2.62
C LEU A 58 0.55 1.36 3.34
N ILE A 59 1.11 2.57 3.49
CA ILE A 59 0.41 3.68 4.15
C ILE A 59 -0.83 4.11 3.39
N ALA A 60 -0.82 4.08 2.05
CA ALA A 60 -2.00 4.38 1.25
C ALA A 60 -3.15 3.42 1.55
N GLY A 61 -2.88 2.11 1.58
CA GLY A 61 -3.88 1.10 1.88
C GLY A 61 -4.44 1.24 3.29
N ILE A 62 -3.54 1.30 4.30
CA ILE A 62 -3.93 1.44 5.71
C ILE A 62 -4.73 2.73 5.94
N ALA A 63 -4.27 3.86 5.37
CA ALA A 63 -4.96 5.13 5.52
C ALA A 63 -6.37 5.10 4.91
N VAL A 64 -6.54 4.52 3.72
CA VAL A 64 -7.87 4.39 3.10
C VAL A 64 -8.80 3.57 3.98
N ALA A 65 -8.36 2.41 4.48
CA ALA A 65 -9.16 1.54 5.33
C ALA A 65 -9.58 2.24 6.63
N ILE A 66 -8.61 2.77 7.38
CA ILE A 66 -8.85 3.43 8.67
C ILE A 66 -9.71 4.68 8.50
N LYS A 67 -9.38 5.57 7.55
CA LYS A 67 -10.08 6.85 7.39
C LYS A 67 -11.52 6.69 6.88
N SER A 68 -11.81 5.60 6.19
CA SER A 68 -13.18 5.26 5.76
C SER A 68 -14.06 4.79 6.92
N ILE A 69 -13.46 4.24 7.98
CA ILE A 69 -14.17 3.75 9.17
C ILE A 69 -14.22 4.82 10.25
N ASN A 70 -13.05 5.36 10.64
CA ASN A 70 -12.94 6.41 11.63
C ASN A 70 -11.93 7.49 11.18
N PRO A 71 -12.41 8.63 10.65
CA PRO A 71 -11.54 9.67 10.10
C PRO A 71 -10.74 10.45 11.16
N THR A 72 -11.05 10.32 12.45
CA THR A 72 -10.35 11.06 13.52
C THR A 72 -9.01 10.45 13.87
N ILE A 73 -8.83 9.14 13.64
CA ILE A 73 -7.58 8.40 13.92
C ILE A 73 -6.44 8.95 13.07
N ARG A 74 -5.29 9.28 13.66
CA ARG A 74 -4.16 9.83 12.93
C ARG A 74 -3.33 8.71 12.30
N VAL A 75 -3.16 8.76 10.99
CA VAL A 75 -2.22 7.87 10.27
C VAL A 75 -1.00 8.70 9.90
N ILE A 76 0.16 8.30 10.43
CA ILE A 76 1.41 9.07 10.36
C ILE A 76 2.45 8.20 9.69
N GLY A 77 3.06 8.71 8.63
CA GLY A 77 4.10 7.98 7.93
C GLY A 77 5.51 8.33 8.38
N VAL A 78 6.41 7.34 8.35
CA VAL A 78 7.83 7.45 8.74
C VAL A 78 8.78 6.88 7.71
#